data_AF-A0A317IW38-F1
#
_entry.id   AF-A0A317IW38-F1
#
_cell.length_a   1.000
_cell.length_b   1.000
_cell.length_c   1.000
_cell.angle_alpha   90.00
_cell.angle_beta   90.00
_cell.angle_gamma   90.00
#
_symmetry.space_group_name_H-M   'P 1'
#
loop_
_entity.id
_entity.type
_entity.pdbx_description
1 polymer ?
#
loop_
_entity_poly.entity_id
_entity_poly.type
_entity_poly.pdbx_seq_one_letter_code
_entity_poly.pdbx_strand_id
1 'polypeptide(L)'
;MNCAEIEILICEYVDGTLGAAQRAGVEAHLAQCAACRELVRDASAAVEFMERAAEVEAPPELISRILFDPPWHKRRNSQGKVRRWLYSVLQPKFALGMAMTILSFSMVARNASVRQLQPADLAPARIWAAIEDRAYLIWARTEKFYDNLKFVYQIQTTLREWQQQAQEPQGGSDAEAPQKQDRRRVPVKTPPAQNPAGRS
;
A
#
# COMPACT_ATOMS: atom_id res chain seq x y z
N MET A 1 3.42 35.46 -5.61
CA MET A 1 4.12 34.17 -5.75
C MET A 1 5.35 34.16 -4.87
N ASN A 2 5.69 33.01 -4.30
CA ASN A 2 6.92 32.79 -3.54
C ASN A 2 8.01 32.12 -4.42
N CYS A 3 9.25 32.01 -3.91
CA CYS A 3 10.35 31.43 -4.68
C CYS A 3 10.13 29.94 -5.01
N ALA A 4 9.52 29.17 -4.10
CA ALA A 4 9.27 27.75 -4.31
C ALA A 4 8.24 27.49 -5.42
N GLU A 5 7.23 28.36 -5.55
CA GLU A 5 6.28 28.32 -6.66
C GLU A 5 6.96 28.56 -8.01
N ILE A 6 7.98 29.43 -8.05
CA ILE A 6 8.75 29.68 -9.28
C ILE A 6 9.61 28.50 -9.65
N GLU A 7 10.27 27.85 -8.69
CA GLU A 7 11.05 26.63 -8.97
C GLU A 7 10.21 25.52 -9.61
N ILE A 8 8.92 25.45 -9.30
CA ILE A 8 7.99 24.50 -9.93
C ILE A 8 7.62 24.96 -11.35
N LEU A 9 7.40 26.25 -11.57
CA LEU A 9 6.92 26.80 -12.84
C LEU A 9 8.04 27.19 -13.82
N ILE A 10 9.31 27.07 -13.42
CA ILE A 10 10.44 27.60 -14.19
C ILE A 10 10.58 26.94 -15.56
N CYS A 11 10.39 25.62 -15.66
CA CYS A 11 10.49 24.91 -16.93
C CYS A 11 9.40 25.40 -17.89
N GLU A 12 8.14 25.42 -17.43
CA GLU A 12 7.01 25.90 -18.24
C GLU A 12 7.14 27.39 -18.62
N TYR A 13 7.77 28.20 -17.75
CA TYR A 13 8.06 29.60 -18.04
C TYR A 13 9.14 29.75 -19.13
N VAL A 14 10.25 29.00 -19.03
CA VAL A 14 11.35 29.02 -20.00
C VAL A 14 10.90 28.44 -21.35
N ASP A 15 10.10 27.38 -21.34
CA ASP A 15 9.52 26.75 -22.53
C ASP A 15 8.39 27.61 -23.15
N GLY A 16 7.95 28.67 -22.46
CA GLY A 16 6.88 29.56 -22.93
C GLY A 16 5.48 28.95 -22.93
N THR A 17 5.28 27.84 -22.22
CA THR A 17 3.99 27.11 -22.15
C THR A 17 3.08 27.60 -21.02
N LEU A 18 3.58 28.49 -20.16
CA LEU A 18 2.85 29.06 -19.04
C LEU A 18 1.66 29.94 -19.48
N GLY A 19 0.52 29.80 -18.80
CA GLY A 19 -0.64 30.67 -19.04
C GLY A 19 -0.38 32.14 -18.66
N ALA A 20 -1.03 33.08 -19.36
CA ALA A 20 -0.77 34.52 -19.22
C ALA A 20 -0.85 35.05 -17.76
N ALA A 21 -1.82 34.57 -16.97
CA ALA A 21 -1.99 34.99 -15.58
C ALA A 21 -0.82 34.53 -14.67
N GLN A 22 -0.36 33.29 -14.86
CA GLN A 22 0.78 32.76 -14.11
C GLN A 22 2.08 33.44 -14.54
N ARG A 23 2.22 33.73 -15.84
CA ARG A 23 3.38 34.43 -16.40
C ARG A 23 3.56 35.82 -15.79
N ALA A 24 2.47 36.59 -15.70
CA ALA A 24 2.49 37.89 -15.03
C ALA A 24 2.89 37.77 -13.54
N GLY A 25 2.45 36.70 -12.86
CA GLY A 25 2.84 36.42 -11.47
C GLY A 25 4.34 36.12 -11.31
N VAL A 26 4.91 35.33 -12.24
CA VAL A 26 6.35 35.02 -12.27
C VAL A 26 7.14 36.29 -12.57
N GLU A 27 6.79 37.05 -13.61
CA GLU A 27 7.46 38.29 -14.00
C GLU A 27 7.44 39.35 -12.87
N ALA A 28 6.33 39.48 -12.15
CA ALA A 28 6.22 40.36 -11.00
C ALA A 28 7.19 39.98 -9.87
N HIS A 29 7.41 38.68 -9.64
CA HIS A 29 8.37 38.22 -8.64
C HIS A 29 9.82 38.35 -9.13
N LEU A 30 10.10 38.06 -10.41
CA LEU A 30 11.42 38.25 -11.02
C LEU A 30 11.87 39.71 -10.92
N ALA A 31 10.96 40.68 -11.02
CA ALA A 31 11.27 42.09 -10.81
C ALA A 31 11.80 42.40 -9.39
N GLN A 32 11.44 41.59 -8.39
CA GLN A 32 11.73 41.84 -6.97
C GLN A 32 12.82 40.91 -6.41
N CYS A 33 13.01 39.72 -6.98
CA CYS A 33 13.94 38.71 -6.49
C CYS A 33 15.12 38.51 -7.46
N ALA A 34 16.33 38.84 -7.01
CA ALA A 34 17.55 38.61 -7.80
C ALA A 34 17.89 37.13 -7.96
N ALA A 35 17.68 36.30 -6.93
CA ALA A 35 17.99 34.88 -6.97
C ALA A 35 17.16 34.14 -8.03
N CYS A 36 15.85 34.41 -8.09
CA CYS A 36 14.99 33.81 -9.11
C CYS A 36 15.32 34.30 -10.53
N ARG A 37 15.81 35.53 -10.70
CA ARG A 37 16.29 36.02 -12.00
C ARG A 37 17.53 35.29 -12.49
N GLU A 38 18.50 35.09 -11.61
CA GLU A 38 19.70 34.29 -11.94
C GLU A 38 19.30 32.86 -12.31
N LEU A 39 18.40 32.24 -11.54
CA LEU A 39 17.91 30.88 -11.83
C LEU A 39 17.25 30.77 -13.21
N VAL A 40 16.38 31.71 -13.57
CA VAL A 40 15.72 31.75 -14.89
C VAL A 40 16.74 31.97 -16.00
N ARG A 41 17.73 32.86 -15.80
CA ARG A 41 18.80 33.11 -16.78
C ARG A 41 19.64 31.85 -17.01
N ASP A 42 19.99 31.13 -15.96
CA ASP A 42 20.79 29.92 -16.06
C ASP A 42 19.99 28.79 -16.75
N ALA A 43 18.69 28.67 -16.42
CA ALA A 43 17.78 27.73 -17.08
C ALA A 43 17.61 28.04 -18.58
N SER A 44 17.39 29.31 -18.95
CA SER A 44 17.25 29.71 -20.35
C SER A 44 18.55 29.51 -21.14
N ALA A 45 19.69 29.83 -20.53
CA ALA A 45 21.01 29.59 -21.15
C ALA A 45 21.28 28.10 -21.39
N ALA A 46 20.81 27.22 -20.50
CA ALA A 46 20.91 25.78 -20.69
C ALA A 46 20.04 25.30 -21.88
N VAL A 47 18.82 25.82 -22.03
CA VAL A 47 17.95 25.51 -23.18
C VAL A 47 18.57 25.98 -24.49
N GLU A 48 19.03 27.24 -24.56
CA GLU A 48 19.73 27.78 -25.74
C GLU A 48 21.03 27.00 -26.07
N PHE A 49 21.71 26.47 -25.06
CA PHE A 49 22.87 25.60 -25.27
C PHE A 49 22.46 24.26 -25.90
N MET A 50 21.38 23.64 -25.43
CA MET A 50 20.88 22.39 -25.99
C MET A 50 20.35 22.56 -27.42
N GLU A 51 19.71 23.68 -27.73
CA GLU A 51 19.21 23.98 -29.08
C GLU A 51 20.32 24.11 -30.14
N ARG A 52 21.55 24.41 -29.73
CA ARG A 52 22.72 24.44 -30.62
C ARG A 52 23.28 23.07 -30.96
N ALA A 53 22.79 22.00 -30.32
CA ALA A 53 23.18 20.65 -30.67
C ALA A 53 22.77 20.35 -32.12
N ALA A 54 23.62 19.62 -32.85
CA ALA A 54 23.34 19.25 -34.23
C ALA A 54 22.00 18.50 -34.32
N GLU A 55 21.15 18.92 -35.26
CA GLU A 55 19.88 18.25 -35.52
C GLU A 55 20.17 16.80 -35.95
N VAL A 56 19.71 15.85 -35.14
CA VAL A 56 19.91 14.41 -35.40
C VAL A 56 18.86 13.97 -36.40
N GLU A 57 19.30 13.62 -37.62
CA GLU A 57 18.40 13.08 -38.62
C GLU A 57 17.78 11.77 -38.11
N ALA A 58 16.46 11.76 -37.96
CA ALA A 58 15.74 10.61 -37.44
C ALA A 58 15.88 9.44 -38.43
N PRO A 59 16.26 8.22 -37.98
CA PRO A 59 16.33 7.07 -38.85
C PRO A 59 15.00 6.84 -39.59
N PRO A 60 15.02 6.49 -40.90
CA PRO A 60 13.80 6.36 -41.69
C PRO A 60 12.86 5.24 -41.18
N GLU A 61 13.40 4.27 -40.43
CA GLU A 61 12.61 3.21 -39.78
C GLU A 61 11.90 3.66 -38.49
N LEU A 62 12.11 4.88 -38.01
CA LEU A 62 11.55 5.33 -36.73
C LEU A 62 10.02 5.44 -36.80
N ILE A 63 9.49 5.98 -37.89
CA ILE A 63 8.05 6.14 -38.10
C ILE A 63 7.36 4.77 -38.19
N SER A 64 7.94 3.83 -38.94
CA SER A 64 7.38 2.48 -39.05
C SER A 64 7.42 1.75 -37.70
N ARG A 65 8.51 1.87 -36.93
CA ARG A 65 8.59 1.30 -35.58
C ARG A 65 7.57 1.88 -34.62
N ILE A 66 7.37 3.20 -34.62
CA ILE A 66 6.39 3.82 -33.72
C ILE A 66 4.96 3.38 -34.09
N LEU A 67 4.65 3.26 -35.38
CA LEU A 67 3.31 2.87 -35.83
C LEU A 67 3.02 1.38 -35.59
N PHE A 68 4.01 0.50 -35.81
CA PHE A 68 3.81 -0.96 -35.79
C PHE A 68 4.29 -1.65 -34.50
N ASP A 69 5.20 -1.06 -33.73
CA ASP A 69 5.65 -1.57 -32.43
C ASP A 69 5.63 -0.46 -31.34
N PRO A 70 4.44 0.10 -31.05
CA PRO A 70 4.32 1.18 -30.09
C PRO A 70 4.77 0.74 -28.69
N PRO A 71 5.76 1.40 -28.07
CA PRO A 71 6.34 0.98 -26.79
C PRO A 71 5.33 1.04 -25.62
N TRP A 72 4.23 1.78 -25.78
CA TRP A 72 3.16 1.88 -24.78
C TRP A 72 2.17 0.69 -24.83
N HIS A 73 2.13 -0.06 -25.93
CA HIS A 73 1.37 -1.31 -26.06
C HIS A 73 2.25 -2.51 -25.69
N LYS A 74 3.05 -2.45 -24.61
CA LYS A 74 3.65 -3.68 -24.09
C LYS A 74 2.56 -4.52 -23.41
N ARG A 75 1.66 -5.12 -24.20
CA ARG A 75 0.86 -6.26 -23.77
C ARG A 75 1.86 -7.24 -23.19
N ARG A 76 1.77 -7.41 -21.88
CA ARG A 76 2.50 -8.41 -21.14
C ARG A 76 2.05 -9.77 -21.66
N ASN A 77 2.65 -10.22 -22.76
CA ASN A 77 2.37 -11.52 -23.34
C ASN A 77 2.84 -12.56 -22.33
N SER A 78 1.87 -13.09 -21.57
CA SER A 78 2.07 -14.11 -20.54
C SER A 78 2.69 -15.39 -21.13
N GLN A 79 2.61 -15.59 -22.45
CA GLN A 79 3.22 -16.75 -23.11
C GLN A 79 4.75 -16.77 -23.04
N GLY A 80 5.41 -15.61 -22.91
CA GLY A 80 6.86 -15.55 -22.70
C GLY A 80 7.29 -15.96 -21.28
N LYS A 81 6.41 -15.83 -20.28
CA LYS A 81 6.70 -16.18 -18.87
C LYS A 81 6.60 -17.67 -18.61
N VAL A 82 5.62 -18.37 -19.20
CA VAL A 82 5.50 -19.83 -19.03
C VAL A 82 6.71 -20.53 -19.65
N ARG A 83 7.11 -20.14 -20.88
CA ARG A 83 8.30 -20.71 -21.53
C ARG A 83 9.57 -20.39 -20.75
N ARG A 84 9.72 -19.15 -20.24
CA ARG A 84 10.89 -18.73 -19.46
C ARG A 84 10.97 -19.38 -18.07
N TRP A 85 9.84 -19.57 -17.40
CA TRP A 85 9.76 -20.31 -16.13
C TRP A 85 10.08 -21.79 -16.34
N LEU A 86 9.56 -22.38 -17.43
CA LEU A 86 9.86 -23.77 -17.78
C LEU A 86 11.35 -23.98 -18.07
N TYR A 87 12.01 -23.10 -18.82
CA TYR A 87 13.47 -23.19 -19.04
C TYR A 87 14.30 -22.96 -17.77
N SER A 88 13.82 -22.17 -16.80
CA SER A 88 14.49 -22.03 -15.49
C SER A 88 14.34 -23.26 -14.60
N VAL A 89 13.19 -23.95 -14.65
CA VAL A 89 12.95 -25.19 -13.91
C VAL A 89 13.70 -26.37 -14.53
N LEU A 90 13.88 -26.38 -15.86
CA LEU A 90 14.62 -27.40 -16.60
C LEU A 90 16.15 -27.21 -16.60
N GLN A 91 16.72 -26.48 -15.63
CA GLN A 91 18.17 -26.47 -15.47
C GLN A 91 18.68 -27.84 -14.98
N PRO A 92 19.84 -28.31 -15.47
CA PRO A 92 20.38 -29.63 -15.15
C PRO A 92 20.61 -29.86 -13.64
N LYS A 93 20.72 -28.77 -12.86
CA LYS A 93 20.91 -28.81 -11.41
C LYS A 93 19.66 -29.25 -10.63
N PHE A 94 18.45 -29.03 -11.15
CA PHE A 94 17.20 -29.39 -10.47
C PHE A 94 16.64 -30.75 -10.90
N ALA A 95 17.09 -31.29 -12.03
CA ALA A 95 16.63 -32.57 -12.55
C ALA A 95 16.90 -33.73 -11.58
N LEU A 96 18.08 -33.75 -10.94
CA LEU A 96 18.45 -34.78 -9.97
C LEU A 96 17.57 -34.76 -8.71
N GLY A 97 17.25 -33.56 -8.21
CA GLY A 97 16.37 -33.39 -7.05
C GLY A 97 14.93 -33.82 -7.33
N MET A 98 14.39 -33.44 -8.50
CA MET A 98 13.06 -33.90 -8.90
C MET A 98 13.01 -35.42 -9.14
N ALA A 99 14.07 -36.00 -9.72
CA ALA A 99 14.15 -37.45 -9.89
C ALA A 99 14.12 -38.16 -8.53
N MET A 100 14.83 -37.65 -7.52
CA MET A 100 14.85 -38.23 -6.18
C MET A 100 13.51 -38.10 -5.44
N THR A 101 12.81 -36.97 -5.57
CA THR A 101 11.48 -36.82 -4.94
C THR A 101 10.44 -37.72 -5.60
N ILE A 102 10.44 -37.80 -6.94
CA ILE A 102 9.55 -38.71 -7.69
C ILE A 102 9.86 -40.17 -7.33
N LEU A 103 11.13 -40.54 -7.27
CA LEU A 103 11.54 -41.90 -6.95
C LEU A 103 11.22 -42.26 -5.50
N SER A 104 11.41 -41.34 -4.55
CA SER A 104 10.99 -41.53 -3.16
C SER A 104 9.48 -41.69 -3.05
N PHE A 105 8.70 -40.84 -3.72
CA PHE A 105 7.23 -40.92 -3.69
C PHE A 105 6.72 -42.20 -4.35
N SER A 106 7.35 -42.62 -5.45
CA SER A 106 7.05 -43.87 -6.15
C SER A 106 7.42 -45.10 -5.31
N MET A 107 8.54 -45.06 -4.59
CA MET A 107 8.97 -46.15 -3.72
C MET A 107 8.07 -46.26 -2.48
N VAL A 108 7.62 -45.13 -1.92
CA VAL A 108 6.58 -45.10 -0.88
C VAL A 108 5.25 -45.61 -1.42
N ALA A 109 4.81 -45.17 -2.60
CA ALA A 109 3.55 -45.63 -3.18
C ALA A 109 3.56 -47.14 -3.52
N ARG A 110 4.74 -47.69 -3.84
CA ARG A 110 4.90 -49.11 -4.21
C ARG A 110 5.16 -50.03 -3.01
N ASN A 111 5.81 -49.54 -1.95
CA ASN A 111 6.20 -50.34 -0.79
C ASN A 111 5.42 -50.02 0.49
N ALA A 112 4.72 -48.89 0.56
CA ALA A 112 3.63 -48.76 1.51
C ALA A 112 2.55 -49.72 1.03
N SER A 113 2.44 -50.86 1.70
CA SER A 113 1.25 -51.70 1.66
C SER A 113 0.06 -50.78 1.92
N VAL A 114 -0.58 -50.35 0.85
CA VAL A 114 -1.80 -49.55 0.86
C VAL A 114 -2.81 -50.42 1.57
N ARG A 115 -2.92 -50.27 2.90
CA ARG A 115 -4.08 -50.72 3.66
C ARG A 115 -5.25 -50.02 3.02
N GLN A 116 -5.87 -50.70 2.05
CA GLN A 116 -7.04 -50.30 1.28
C GLN A 116 -7.41 -48.82 1.44
N LEU A 117 -6.61 -47.94 0.83
CA LEU A 117 -7.12 -46.61 0.51
C LEU A 117 -8.17 -46.86 -0.56
N GLN A 118 -9.43 -46.97 -0.12
CA GLN A 118 -10.54 -47.05 -1.06
C GLN A 118 -10.47 -45.80 -1.94
N PRO A 119 -10.59 -45.92 -3.27
CA PRO A 119 -10.59 -44.77 -4.16
C PRO A 119 -11.72 -43.77 -3.85
N ALA A 120 -12.69 -44.16 -3.02
CA ALA A 120 -13.71 -43.28 -2.46
C ALA A 120 -13.16 -42.27 -1.42
N ASP A 121 -12.05 -42.56 -0.75
CA ASP A 121 -11.40 -41.65 0.21
C ASP A 121 -10.50 -40.60 -0.46
N LEU A 122 -10.14 -40.82 -1.72
CA LEU A 122 -9.46 -39.80 -2.55
C LEU A 122 -10.45 -38.90 -3.31
N ALA A 123 -11.75 -38.98 -3.01
CA ALA A 123 -12.72 -38.08 -3.61
C ALA A 123 -12.39 -36.62 -3.21
N PRO A 124 -12.03 -35.74 -4.17
CA PRO A 124 -11.61 -34.38 -3.86
C PRO A 124 -12.70 -33.61 -3.10
N ALA A 125 -13.97 -33.92 -3.33
CA ALA A 125 -15.11 -33.30 -2.64
C ALA A 125 -15.11 -33.55 -1.11
N ARG A 126 -14.69 -34.73 -0.64
CA ARG A 126 -14.61 -35.06 0.80
C ARG A 126 -13.44 -34.34 1.47
N ILE A 127 -12.32 -34.21 0.75
CA ILE A 127 -11.14 -33.47 1.21
C ILE A 127 -11.47 -31.98 1.30
N TRP A 128 -12.15 -31.44 0.29
CA TRP A 128 -12.62 -30.05 0.29
C TRP A 128 -13.61 -29.79 1.42
N ALA A 129 -14.59 -30.66 1.63
CA ALA A 129 -15.54 -30.53 2.76
C ALA A 129 -14.83 -30.55 4.12
N ALA A 130 -13.87 -31.46 4.33
CA ALA A 130 -13.12 -31.53 5.58
C ALA A 130 -12.20 -30.31 5.81
N ILE A 131 -11.72 -29.67 4.75
CA ILE A 131 -10.92 -28.44 4.81
C ILE A 131 -11.83 -27.23 5.09
N GLU A 132 -12.99 -27.17 4.45
CA GLU A 132 -13.99 -26.12 4.64
C GLU A 132 -14.45 -26.06 6.11
N ASP A 133 -14.80 -27.23 6.68
CA ASP A 133 -15.20 -27.34 8.09
C ASP A 133 -14.11 -26.86 9.05
N ARG A 134 -12.84 -27.16 8.75
CA ARG A 134 -11.70 -26.68 9.56
C ARG A 134 -11.44 -25.19 9.39
N ALA A 135 -11.62 -24.66 8.18
CA ALA A 135 -11.44 -23.24 7.91
C ALA A 135 -12.45 -22.40 8.70
N TYR A 136 -13.73 -22.80 8.72
CA TYR A 136 -14.76 -22.13 9.52
C TYR A 136 -14.46 -22.14 11.02
N LEU A 137 -13.99 -23.27 11.55
CA LEU A 137 -13.64 -23.39 12.96
C LEU A 137 -12.42 -22.54 13.36
N ILE A 138 -11.44 -22.39 12.46
CA ILE A 138 -10.29 -21.51 12.67
C ILE A 138 -10.74 -20.04 12.63
N TRP A 139 -11.58 -19.69 11.67
CA TRP A 139 -12.09 -18.32 11.50
C TRP A 139 -12.89 -17.86 12.73
N ALA A 140 -13.79 -18.71 13.23
CA ALA A 140 -14.56 -18.44 14.44
C ALA A 140 -13.68 -18.32 15.71
N ARG A 141 -12.53 -19.01 15.75
CA ARG A 141 -11.56 -18.88 16.85
C ARG A 141 -10.77 -17.58 16.76
N THR A 142 -10.43 -17.13 15.55
CA THR A 142 -9.69 -15.88 15.34
C THR A 142 -10.50 -14.65 15.74
N GLU A 143 -11.79 -14.63 15.40
CA GLU A 143 -12.69 -13.51 15.76
C GLU A 143 -12.76 -13.31 17.29
N LYS A 144 -12.96 -14.39 18.05
CA LYS A 144 -12.99 -14.35 19.52
C LYS A 144 -11.65 -13.94 20.15
N PHE A 145 -10.53 -14.18 19.47
CA PHE A 145 -9.21 -13.80 19.94
C PHE A 145 -9.01 -12.27 19.89
N TYR A 146 -9.60 -11.61 18.90
CA TYR A 146 -9.54 -10.15 18.75
C TYR A 146 -10.40 -9.42 19.79
N ASP A 147 -11.62 -9.91 20.07
CA ASP A 147 -12.49 -9.33 21.10
C ASP A 147 -11.84 -9.39 22.49
N ASN A 148 -11.14 -10.49 22.79
CA ASN A 148 -10.47 -10.67 24.07
C ASN A 148 -9.27 -9.72 24.24
N LEU A 149 -8.56 -9.39 23.16
CA LEU A 149 -7.44 -8.44 23.20
C LEU A 149 -7.89 -7.02 23.57
N LYS A 150 -9.06 -6.60 23.06
CA LYS A 150 -9.66 -5.29 23.38
C LYS A 150 -10.06 -5.18 24.85
N PHE A 151 -10.57 -6.27 25.43
CA PHE A 151 -10.96 -6.32 26.83
C PHE A 151 -9.75 -6.16 27.77
N VAL A 152 -8.62 -6.79 27.45
CA VAL A 152 -7.37 -6.64 28.23
C VAL A 152 -6.87 -5.20 28.19
N TYR A 153 -6.95 -4.52 27.05
CA TYR A 153 -6.58 -3.10 26.96
C TYR A 153 -7.45 -2.22 27.87
N GLN A 154 -8.77 -2.45 27.86
CA GLN A 154 -9.70 -1.70 28.72
C GLN A 154 -9.38 -1.89 30.21
N ILE A 155 -9.05 -3.10 30.65
CA ILE A 155 -8.67 -3.37 32.04
C ILE A 155 -7.35 -2.71 32.42
N GLN A 156 -6.34 -2.76 31.53
CA GLN A 156 -5.05 -2.10 31.79
C GLN A 156 -5.22 -0.57 31.90
N THR A 157 -6.10 0.02 31.09
CA THR A 157 -6.37 1.46 31.17
C THR A 157 -7.10 1.85 32.45
N THR A 158 -8.11 1.08 32.88
CA THR A 158 -8.85 1.37 34.12
C THR A 158 -7.99 1.20 35.36
N LEU A 159 -7.14 0.16 35.41
CA LEU A 159 -6.21 -0.04 36.54
C LEU A 159 -5.17 1.09 36.62
N ARG A 160 -4.65 1.55 35.48
CA ARG A 160 -3.67 2.65 35.45
C ARG A 160 -4.29 3.96 35.92
N GLU A 161 -5.55 4.21 35.56
CA GLU A 161 -6.31 5.38 36.02
C GLU A 161 -6.53 5.35 37.54
N TRP A 162 -6.94 4.20 38.11
CA TRP A 162 -7.07 4.04 39.56
C TRP A 162 -5.75 4.17 40.30
N GLN A 163 -4.66 3.66 39.71
CA GLN A 163 -3.33 3.78 40.29
C GLN A 163 -2.84 5.24 40.27
N GLN A 164 -3.16 6.01 39.22
CA GLN A 164 -2.87 7.46 39.16
C GLN A 164 -3.69 8.26 40.18
N GLN A 165 -4.98 7.94 40.36
CA GLN A 165 -5.82 8.56 41.40
C GLN A 165 -5.32 8.27 42.83
N ALA A 166 -4.80 7.07 43.07
CA ALA A 166 -4.21 6.73 44.37
C ALA A 166 -2.85 7.40 44.62
N GLN A 167 -2.18 7.90 43.57
CA GLN A 167 -0.85 8.51 43.64
C GLN A 167 -0.88 10.05 43.75
N GLU A 168 -2.04 10.72 43.65
CA GLU A 168 -2.17 12.15 43.94
C GLU A 168 -2.05 12.39 45.46
N PRO A 169 -0.98 13.07 45.96
CA PRO A 169 -0.87 13.40 47.37
C PRO A 169 -1.75 14.61 47.68
N GLN A 170 -2.66 14.47 48.63
CA GLN A 170 -3.29 15.60 49.32
C GLN A 170 -2.19 16.43 50.01
N GLY A 171 -1.92 17.64 49.53
CA GLY A 171 -1.00 18.57 50.19
C GLY A 171 -0.89 19.94 49.53
N GLY A 172 -1.68 20.92 50.02
CA GLY A 172 -1.17 22.28 50.28
C GLY A 172 -1.50 23.43 49.31
N SER A 173 -2.53 24.21 49.71
CA SER A 173 -2.62 25.69 49.74
C SER A 173 -2.66 26.56 48.47
N ASP A 174 -3.68 27.42 48.50
CA ASP A 174 -3.79 28.82 48.04
C ASP A 174 -4.50 29.15 46.72
N ALA A 175 -5.37 30.14 46.87
CA ALA A 175 -6.36 30.64 45.94
C ALA A 175 -5.75 31.20 44.65
N GLU A 176 -6.37 30.87 43.51
CA GLU A 176 -6.73 31.84 42.47
C GLU A 176 -7.68 31.19 41.45
N ALA A 177 -8.78 31.87 41.14
CA ALA A 177 -9.60 31.67 39.93
C ALA A 177 -9.78 33.08 39.31
N PRO A 178 -10.11 33.26 38.00
CA PRO A 178 -10.91 32.35 37.18
C PRO A 178 -10.71 32.40 35.62
N GLN A 179 -11.55 31.64 34.89
CA GLN A 179 -11.99 31.77 33.47
C GLN A 179 -10.97 31.36 32.37
N LYS A 180 -11.31 30.67 31.26
CA LYS A 180 -12.50 30.81 30.38
C LYS A 180 -12.64 29.58 29.42
N GLN A 181 -13.89 29.14 29.25
CA GLN A 181 -14.60 28.54 28.09
C GLN A 181 -13.79 28.20 26.81
N ASP A 182 -14.08 27.17 25.99
CA ASP A 182 -15.38 26.90 25.38
C ASP A 182 -15.38 25.57 24.55
N ARG A 183 -16.52 24.87 24.58
CA ARG A 183 -17.14 23.93 23.61
C ARG A 183 -16.28 23.03 22.70
N ARG A 184 -16.58 21.72 22.79
CA ARG A 184 -17.46 21.03 21.80
C ARG A 184 -18.04 19.72 22.36
N ARG A 185 -19.35 19.71 22.68
CA ARG A 185 -20.15 18.50 22.92
C ARG A 185 -20.58 17.89 21.58
N VAL A 186 -20.64 16.56 21.50
CA VAL A 186 -21.45 15.82 20.51
C VAL A 186 -22.12 14.63 21.23
N PRO A 187 -23.41 14.33 21.00
CA PRO A 187 -24.24 13.56 21.94
C PRO A 187 -24.22 12.05 21.66
N VAL A 188 -24.23 11.25 22.73
CA VAL A 188 -24.48 9.80 22.67
C VAL A 188 -25.98 9.57 22.80
N LYS A 189 -26.59 8.93 21.79
CA LYS A 189 -27.95 8.40 21.84
C LYS A 189 -27.95 7.07 22.62
N THR A 190 -28.74 7.01 23.68
CA THR A 190 -29.02 5.78 24.45
C THR A 190 -30.14 4.98 23.76
N PRO A 191 -30.00 3.65 23.55
CA PRO A 191 -31.11 2.80 23.12
C PRO A 191 -32.01 2.39 24.32
N PRO A 192 -33.31 2.12 24.08
CA PRO A 192 -34.31 1.97 25.14
C PRO A 192 -34.28 0.59 25.81
N ALA A 193 -34.55 0.60 27.12
CA ALA A 193 -34.73 -0.56 27.97
C ALA A 193 -36.03 -1.31 27.62
N GLN A 194 -35.93 -2.62 27.40
CA GLN A 194 -37.06 -3.54 27.33
C GLN A 194 -37.36 -4.06 28.74
N ASN A 195 -38.59 -3.81 29.20
CA ASN A 195 -39.11 -4.25 30.49
C ASN A 195 -39.78 -5.63 30.33
N PRO A 196 -39.51 -6.63 31.19
CA PRO A 196 -40.27 -7.88 31.17
C PRO A 196 -41.59 -7.70 31.95
N ALA A 197 -42.71 -7.81 31.25
CA ALA A 197 -44.04 -7.90 31.85
C ALA A 197 -44.19 -9.23 32.58
N GLY A 198 -44.55 -9.18 33.86
CA GLY A 198 -44.92 -10.35 34.64
C GLY A 198 -46.43 -10.57 34.68
N ARG A 199 -46.76 -11.85 34.90
CA ARG A 199 -47.89 -12.37 35.72
C ARG A 199 -49.23 -12.59 35.00
N SER A 200 -49.60 -13.86 34.84
CA SER A 200 -50.72 -14.55 35.52
C SER A 200 -50.86 -15.97 35.02
#